data_AF-A0A101E6K3-F1
#
_entry.id   AF-A0A101E6K3-F1
#
_cell.length_a   1.000
_cell.length_b   1.000
_cell.length_c   1.000
_cell.angle_alpha   90.00
_cell.angle_beta   90.00
_cell.angle_gamma   90.00
#
_symmetry.space_group_name_H-M   'P 1'
#
loop_
_entity.id
_entity.type
_entity.pdbx_description
1 polymer ?
#
loop_
_entity_poly.entity_id
_entity_poly.type
_entity_poly.pdbx_seq_one_letter_code
_entity_poly.pdbx_strand_id
1 'polypeptide(L)'
;MSNNEELAREAINELINKGKKTGMLTYNEIMDSLEDIDLNPDQIEKVYDTFEDMGIEIVGDEPRQEEISEEDLNLDDLSLPEGVSIDDPVRMYLKEIGKIPLLTPEEEIELAKRIEQGDEEAKKRLIEANLRLVVSIAKRYVGRGMLFLDLIQEGNLGLLKAVEKFDYRKGYKFSTYATWWIRQAITRAIADQARTIRIPVHMVETINKLIRVQRQLLQELGREPTPEELAKEMGMPEEKVREILKIAQEPVSLETPIGEEEDSHLGDFIPDEDAPAPAEAAAYTMLKEQLMDVLDTLTPREEKVLRLRFGLDDGRARTLEEVGKEFNVTRERIRQIEAKALRKLRHPSRSKKLKDFLD
;
A
#
# COMPACT_ATOMS: atom_id res chain seq x y z
N MET A 1 10.50 -2.67 18.82
CA MET A 1 9.90 -4.01 18.76
C MET A 1 9.29 -4.42 20.11
N SER A 2 8.85 -3.49 20.96
CA SER A 2 8.48 -3.82 22.35
C SER A 2 7.05 -3.45 22.77
N ASN A 3 6.41 -2.42 22.19
CA ASN A 3 5.05 -2.04 22.62
C ASN A 3 3.95 -3.00 22.16
N ASN A 4 4.06 -3.61 20.97
CA ASN A 4 2.99 -4.47 20.45
C ASN A 4 2.94 -5.84 21.18
N GLU A 5 4.09 -6.38 21.57
CA GLU A 5 4.15 -7.63 22.35
C GLU A 5 3.72 -7.43 23.81
N GLU A 6 3.94 -6.23 24.37
CA GLU A 6 3.55 -5.89 25.74
C GLU A 6 2.04 -5.65 25.83
N LEU A 7 1.46 -4.92 24.88
CA LEU A 7 0.00 -4.78 24.72
C LEU A 7 -0.68 -6.13 24.45
N ALA A 8 -0.07 -6.98 23.61
CA ALA A 8 -0.56 -8.33 23.39
C ALA A 8 -0.58 -9.16 24.68
N ARG A 9 0.49 -9.09 25.48
CA ARG A 9 0.56 -9.80 26.77
C ARG A 9 -0.43 -9.24 27.80
N GLU A 10 -0.65 -7.93 27.82
CA GLU A 10 -1.64 -7.32 28.72
C GLU A 10 -3.06 -7.75 28.36
N ALA A 11 -3.46 -7.67 27.09
CA ALA A 11 -4.79 -8.11 26.65
C ALA A 11 -4.98 -9.62 26.83
N ILE A 12 -3.96 -10.44 26.53
CA ILE A 12 -3.99 -11.89 26.80
C ILE A 12 -4.13 -12.14 28.31
N ASN A 13 -3.41 -11.41 29.17
CA ASN A 13 -3.55 -11.56 30.62
C ASN A 13 -4.91 -11.09 31.15
N GLU A 14 -5.51 -10.04 30.58
CA GLU A 14 -6.88 -9.63 30.90
C GLU A 14 -7.88 -10.72 30.51
N LEU A 15 -7.75 -11.30 29.32
CA LEU A 15 -8.57 -12.43 28.88
C LEU A 15 -8.37 -13.65 29.78
N ILE A 16 -7.14 -14.02 30.13
CA ILE A 16 -6.86 -15.13 31.06
C ILE A 16 -7.51 -14.86 32.43
N ASN A 17 -7.43 -13.64 32.95
CA ASN A 17 -8.04 -13.29 34.23
C ASN A 17 -9.57 -13.30 34.18
N LYS A 18 -10.15 -12.88 33.05
CA LYS A 18 -11.59 -12.92 32.82
C LYS A 18 -12.06 -14.37 32.69
N GLY A 19 -11.42 -15.17 31.84
CA GLY A 19 -11.68 -16.59 31.65
C GLY A 19 -11.47 -17.45 32.89
N LYS A 20 -10.50 -17.13 33.76
CA LYS A 20 -10.34 -17.80 35.07
C LYS A 20 -11.44 -17.46 36.08
N LYS A 21 -12.08 -16.29 35.97
CA LYS A 21 -13.19 -15.88 36.85
C LYS A 21 -14.51 -16.49 36.41
N THR A 22 -14.75 -16.58 35.10
CA THR A 22 -16.01 -17.07 34.52
C THR A 22 -15.97 -18.55 34.18
N GLY A 23 -14.79 -19.16 34.05
CA GLY A 23 -14.59 -20.53 33.56
C GLY A 23 -14.84 -20.69 32.06
N MET A 24 -15.30 -19.63 31.39
CA MET A 24 -15.69 -19.60 29.98
C MET A 24 -15.31 -18.26 29.37
N LEU A 25 -14.85 -18.26 28.12
CA LEU A 25 -14.56 -17.08 27.32
C LEU A 25 -15.28 -17.21 25.97
N THR A 26 -15.91 -16.15 25.48
CA THR A 26 -16.61 -16.21 24.19
C THR A 26 -15.73 -15.75 23.03
N TYR A 27 -15.99 -16.27 21.82
CA TYR A 27 -15.22 -15.90 20.62
C TYR A 27 -15.30 -14.42 20.28
N ASN A 28 -16.45 -13.76 20.49
CA ASN A 28 -16.55 -12.32 20.27
C ASN A 28 -15.69 -11.56 21.27
N GLU A 29 -15.66 -11.97 22.54
CA GLU A 29 -14.80 -11.32 23.53
C GLU A 29 -13.31 -11.49 23.22
N ILE A 30 -12.90 -12.69 22.77
CA ILE A 30 -11.54 -12.94 22.30
C ILE A 30 -11.26 -12.15 21.01
N MET A 31 -12.22 -12.09 20.07
CA MET A 31 -12.08 -11.36 18.81
C MET A 31 -12.01 -9.86 19.00
N ASP A 32 -12.86 -9.27 19.83
CA ASP A 32 -12.94 -7.82 20.07
C ASP A 32 -11.72 -7.32 20.82
N SER A 33 -11.21 -8.11 21.78
CA SER A 33 -9.99 -7.78 22.52
C SER A 33 -8.72 -7.99 21.71
N LEU A 34 -8.71 -8.95 20.78
CA LEU A 34 -7.62 -9.17 19.84
C LEU A 34 -7.78 -8.38 18.54
N GLU A 35 -8.89 -7.64 18.35
CA GLU A 35 -9.17 -6.87 17.12
C GLU A 35 -8.10 -5.80 16.86
N ASP A 36 -7.47 -5.34 17.95
CA ASP A 36 -6.43 -4.32 17.93
C ASP A 36 -5.00 -4.88 18.02
N ILE A 37 -4.83 -6.22 18.06
CA ILE A 37 -3.53 -6.88 18.23
C ILE A 37 -3.23 -7.79 17.04
N ASP A 38 -2.26 -7.37 16.23
CA ASP A 38 -1.81 -8.11 15.05
C ASP A 38 -0.93 -9.31 15.46
N LEU A 39 -1.56 -10.47 15.67
CA LEU A 39 -0.89 -11.73 15.97
C LEU A 39 -0.73 -12.57 14.69
N ASN A 40 0.45 -13.17 14.50
CA ASN A 40 0.65 -14.13 13.42
C ASN A 40 -0.18 -15.41 13.63
N PRO A 41 -0.52 -16.17 12.57
CA PRO A 41 -1.28 -17.42 12.68
C PRO A 41 -0.73 -18.39 13.73
N ASP A 42 0.60 -18.57 13.76
CA ASP A 42 1.29 -19.45 14.72
C ASP A 42 1.27 -18.90 16.16
N GLN A 43 1.10 -17.59 16.33
CA GLN A 43 0.99 -16.96 17.64
C GLN A 43 -0.45 -17.04 18.17
N ILE A 44 -1.44 -16.94 17.30
CA ILE A 44 -2.86 -17.12 17.63
C ILE A 44 -3.14 -18.57 18.01
N GLU A 45 -2.59 -19.52 17.27
CA GLU A 45 -2.68 -20.95 17.61
C GLU A 45 -2.12 -21.22 19.02
N LYS A 46 -0.95 -20.65 19.33
CA LYS A 46 -0.39 -20.71 20.70
C LYS A 46 -1.29 -20.04 21.75
N VAL A 47 -1.96 -18.95 21.41
CA VAL A 47 -2.89 -18.27 22.34
C VAL A 47 -4.09 -19.19 22.64
N TYR A 48 -4.66 -19.82 21.61
CA TYR A 48 -5.72 -20.82 21.79
C TYR A 48 -5.23 -22.04 22.59
N ASP A 49 -4.05 -22.58 22.27
CA ASP A 49 -3.44 -23.68 23.01
C ASP A 49 -3.20 -23.31 24.49
N THR A 50 -2.77 -22.07 24.77
CA THR A 50 -2.59 -21.61 26.16
C THR A 50 -3.89 -21.45 26.93
N PHE A 51 -5.00 -21.14 26.26
CA PHE A 51 -6.32 -21.08 26.90
C PHE A 51 -6.83 -22.50 27.21
N GLU A 52 -6.61 -23.46 26.32
CA GLU A 52 -6.93 -24.87 26.54
C GLU A 52 -6.09 -25.49 27.67
N ASP A 53 -4.77 -25.25 27.70
CA ASP A 53 -3.86 -25.72 28.75
C ASP A 53 -4.23 -25.17 30.14
N MET A 54 -4.83 -23.97 30.18
CA MET A 54 -5.30 -23.34 31.42
C MET A 54 -6.72 -23.74 31.82
N GLY A 55 -7.38 -24.62 31.05
CA GLY A 55 -8.72 -25.15 31.35
C GLY A 55 -9.84 -24.12 31.20
N ILE A 56 -9.67 -23.12 30.33
CA ILE A 56 -10.70 -22.14 30.00
C ILE A 56 -11.50 -22.68 28.83
N GLU A 57 -12.79 -22.93 29.03
CA GLU A 57 -13.66 -23.43 27.96
C GLU A 57 -14.04 -22.27 27.02
N ILE A 58 -13.51 -22.28 25.80
CA ILE A 58 -13.85 -21.27 24.81
C ILE A 58 -15.22 -21.65 24.23
N VAL A 59 -16.24 -20.94 24.68
CA VAL A 59 -17.61 -21.15 24.23
C VAL A 59 -17.77 -20.35 22.94
N GLY A 60 -18.26 -21.02 21.89
CA GLY A 60 -18.85 -20.34 20.77
C GLY A 60 -19.97 -19.46 21.30
N ASP A 61 -19.73 -18.15 21.42
CA ASP A 61 -20.85 -17.25 21.24
C ASP A 61 -21.40 -17.66 19.89
N GLU A 62 -22.67 -18.08 19.88
CA GLU A 62 -23.43 -17.94 18.66
C GLU A 62 -23.08 -16.51 18.20
N PRO A 63 -22.67 -16.30 16.93
CA PRO A 63 -22.86 -14.96 16.41
C PRO A 63 -24.27 -14.60 16.87
N ARG A 64 -24.51 -13.38 17.35
CA ARG A 64 -25.87 -12.88 17.23
C ARG A 64 -26.21 -13.19 15.78
N GLN A 65 -26.99 -14.25 15.60
CA GLN A 65 -27.97 -14.27 14.59
C GLN A 65 -28.74 -12.99 14.97
N GLU A 66 -28.35 -11.86 14.38
CA GLU A 66 -29.27 -11.35 13.38
C GLU A 66 -29.67 -12.59 12.63
N GLU A 67 -30.77 -13.22 13.07
CA GLU A 67 -31.41 -14.27 12.31
C GLU A 67 -31.43 -13.64 10.95
N ILE A 68 -30.57 -14.12 10.06
CA ILE A 68 -30.58 -13.63 8.72
C ILE A 68 -31.85 -14.26 8.22
N SER A 69 -32.94 -13.55 8.45
CA SER A 69 -34.25 -13.93 8.00
C SER A 69 -34.08 -14.13 6.50
N GLU A 70 -34.88 -15.01 5.90
CA GLU A 70 -34.92 -15.10 4.45
C GLU A 70 -35.19 -13.72 3.80
N GLU A 71 -35.69 -12.75 4.58
CA GLU A 71 -35.85 -11.35 4.19
C GLU A 71 -34.53 -10.56 4.12
N ASP A 72 -33.55 -10.74 5.04
CA ASP A 72 -32.21 -10.11 4.95
C ASP A 72 -31.29 -10.74 3.90
N LEU A 73 -31.61 -11.97 3.45
CA LEU A 73 -30.94 -12.70 2.37
C LEU A 73 -31.67 -12.65 1.04
N ASN A 74 -32.77 -11.90 0.94
CA ASN A 74 -33.35 -11.59 -0.36
C ASN A 74 -32.30 -10.84 -1.17
N LEU A 75 -31.70 -11.53 -2.13
CA LEU A 75 -30.85 -10.94 -3.16
C LEU A 75 -31.57 -9.83 -3.94
N ASP A 76 -32.91 -9.80 -3.87
CA ASP A 76 -33.78 -8.77 -4.43
C ASP A 76 -33.83 -7.48 -3.57
N ASP A 77 -33.43 -7.51 -2.28
CA ASP A 77 -33.33 -6.33 -1.40
C ASP A 77 -31.92 -5.74 -1.32
N LEU A 78 -30.99 -6.21 -2.19
CA LEU A 78 -29.95 -5.31 -2.68
C LEU A 78 -30.65 -4.27 -3.56
N SER A 79 -31.22 -3.26 -2.92
CA SER A 79 -31.52 -1.96 -3.53
C SER A 79 -30.21 -1.30 -3.96
N LEU A 80 -29.60 -1.90 -4.99
CA LEU A 80 -28.66 -1.26 -5.88
C LEU A 80 -29.36 0.02 -6.36
N PRO A 81 -28.71 1.19 -6.31
CA PRO A 81 -29.31 2.43 -6.79
C PRO A 81 -29.93 2.20 -8.16
N GLU A 82 -31.21 2.57 -8.31
CA GLU A 82 -31.97 2.38 -9.56
C GLU A 82 -31.20 3.00 -10.72
N GLY A 83 -30.69 2.14 -11.62
CA GLY A 83 -29.82 2.55 -12.73
C GLY A 83 -28.83 1.49 -13.24
N VAL A 84 -28.68 0.37 -12.53
CA VAL A 84 -27.75 -0.69 -12.93
C VAL A 84 -28.40 -1.66 -13.92
N SER A 85 -27.90 -1.72 -15.16
CA SER A 85 -28.28 -2.69 -16.20
C SER A 85 -27.85 -4.13 -15.85
N ILE A 86 -28.42 -5.11 -16.54
CA ILE A 86 -28.18 -6.56 -16.34
C ILE A 86 -26.71 -6.97 -16.61
N ASP A 87 -25.90 -6.08 -17.21
CA ASP A 87 -24.48 -6.31 -17.55
C ASP A 87 -23.48 -6.08 -16.41
N ASP A 88 -23.94 -5.84 -15.18
CA ASP A 88 -23.04 -5.69 -14.03
C ASP A 88 -22.44 -7.05 -13.60
N PRO A 89 -21.11 -7.25 -13.68
CA PRO A 89 -20.46 -8.48 -13.26
C PRO A 89 -20.76 -8.86 -11.80
N VAL A 90 -21.06 -7.87 -10.93
CA VAL A 90 -21.49 -8.11 -9.55
C VAL A 90 -22.81 -8.88 -9.51
N ARG A 91 -23.80 -8.48 -10.31
CA ARG A 91 -25.12 -9.13 -10.34
C ARG A 91 -25.03 -10.55 -10.88
N MET A 92 -24.21 -10.78 -11.90
CA MET A 92 -23.97 -12.12 -12.42
C MET A 92 -23.38 -13.03 -11.34
N TYR A 93 -22.35 -12.55 -10.64
CA TYR A 93 -21.70 -13.27 -9.56
C TYR A 93 -22.68 -13.61 -8.41
N LEU A 94 -23.45 -12.62 -7.93
CA LEU A 94 -24.42 -12.84 -6.85
C LEU A 94 -25.48 -13.88 -7.24
N LYS A 95 -25.97 -13.83 -8.49
CA LYS A 95 -26.94 -14.80 -9.00
C LYS A 95 -26.37 -16.22 -9.09
N GLU A 96 -25.09 -16.37 -9.43
CA GLU A 96 -24.44 -17.69 -9.50
C GLU A 96 -24.27 -18.32 -8.12
N ILE A 97 -23.75 -17.56 -7.14
CA ILE A 97 -23.57 -18.08 -5.78
C ILE A 97 -24.91 -18.33 -5.07
N GLY A 98 -25.97 -17.61 -5.44
CA GLY A 98 -27.31 -17.79 -4.89
C GLY A 98 -28.00 -19.11 -5.30
N LYS A 99 -27.52 -19.79 -6.35
CA LYS A 99 -28.04 -21.10 -6.78
C LYS A 99 -27.55 -22.24 -5.89
N ILE A 100 -26.50 -22.02 -5.11
CA ILE A 100 -25.84 -23.05 -4.32
C ILE A 100 -26.55 -23.15 -2.97
N PRO A 101 -27.04 -24.35 -2.58
CA PRO A 101 -27.73 -24.52 -1.31
C PRO A 101 -26.77 -24.34 -0.13
N LEU A 102 -27.29 -23.83 0.98
CA LEU A 102 -26.54 -23.72 2.22
C LEU A 102 -26.30 -25.12 2.82
N LEU A 103 -25.17 -25.28 3.50
CA LEU A 103 -24.84 -26.51 4.21
C LEU A 103 -25.42 -26.51 5.63
N THR A 104 -25.80 -27.69 6.08
CA THR A 104 -26.09 -27.95 7.49
C THR A 104 -24.80 -28.21 8.28
N PRO A 105 -24.81 -28.02 9.63
CA PRO A 105 -23.63 -28.30 10.45
C PRO A 105 -23.12 -29.74 10.34
N GLU A 106 -24.01 -30.71 10.12
CA GLU A 106 -23.64 -32.12 9.93
C GLU A 106 -22.92 -32.34 8.59
N GLU A 107 -23.38 -31.70 7.52
CA GLU A 107 -22.75 -31.74 6.20
C GLU A 107 -21.38 -31.04 6.20
N GLU A 108 -21.21 -29.95 6.95
CA GLU A 108 -19.89 -29.30 7.12
C GLU A 108 -18.87 -30.26 7.71
N ILE A 109 -19.25 -31.02 8.74
CA ILE A 109 -18.38 -32.02 9.38
C ILE A 109 -18.08 -33.18 8.42
N GLU A 110 -19.07 -33.65 7.65
CA GLU A 110 -18.85 -34.70 6.66
C GLU A 110 -17.88 -34.26 5.55
N LEU A 111 -18.06 -33.05 5.03
CA LEU A 111 -17.16 -32.47 4.04
C LEU A 111 -15.75 -32.28 4.61
N ALA A 112 -15.61 -31.78 5.85
CA ALA A 112 -14.32 -31.61 6.50
C ALA A 112 -13.57 -32.95 6.67
N LYS A 113 -14.28 -34.04 7.04
CA LYS A 113 -13.70 -35.39 7.12
C LYS A 113 -13.20 -35.89 5.77
N ARG A 114 -13.91 -35.59 4.68
CA ARG A 114 -13.51 -35.97 3.31
C ARG A 114 -12.33 -35.13 2.82
N ILE A 115 -12.28 -33.85 3.18
CA ILE A 115 -11.15 -32.96 2.88
C ILE A 115 -9.87 -33.47 3.56
N GLU A 116 -9.95 -33.97 4.81
CA GLU A 116 -8.81 -34.59 5.51
C GLU A 116 -8.28 -35.84 4.77
N GLN A 117 -9.12 -36.51 4.00
CA GLN A 117 -8.76 -37.66 3.15
C GLN A 117 -8.22 -37.25 1.77
N GLY A 118 -8.13 -35.95 1.47
CA GLY A 118 -7.65 -35.41 0.19
C GLY A 118 -8.72 -35.32 -0.90
N ASP A 119 -10.00 -35.26 -0.55
CA ASP A 119 -11.09 -35.11 -1.50
C ASP A 119 -11.25 -33.63 -1.95
N GLU A 120 -10.75 -33.33 -3.15
CA GLU A 120 -10.84 -32.00 -3.76
C GLU A 120 -12.28 -31.58 -4.10
N GLU A 121 -13.18 -32.53 -4.38
CA GLU A 121 -14.58 -32.20 -4.69
C GLU A 121 -15.31 -31.75 -3.41
N ALA A 122 -15.00 -32.39 -2.28
CA ALA A 122 -15.49 -31.97 -0.97
C ALA A 122 -14.98 -30.57 -0.59
N LYS A 123 -13.70 -30.28 -0.88
CA LYS A 123 -13.09 -28.95 -0.68
C LYS A 123 -13.83 -27.89 -1.49
N LYS A 124 -14.04 -28.14 -2.79
CA LYS A 124 -14.74 -27.23 -3.70
C LYS A 124 -16.18 -26.96 -3.21
N ARG A 125 -16.92 -28.01 -2.84
CA ARG A 125 -18.28 -27.88 -2.33
C ARG A 125 -18.36 -27.06 -1.04
N LEU A 126 -17.39 -27.23 -0.12
CA LEU A 126 -17.35 -26.45 1.12
C LEU A 126 -17.06 -24.97 0.85
N ILE A 127 -16.18 -24.66 -0.12
CA ILE A 127 -15.90 -23.27 -0.55
C ILE A 127 -17.16 -22.65 -1.17
N GLU A 128 -17.76 -23.33 -2.14
CA GLU A 128 -18.92 -22.86 -2.91
C GLU A 128 -20.12 -22.52 -2.01
N ALA A 129 -20.41 -23.36 -1.02
CA ALA A 129 -21.50 -23.12 -0.08
C ALA A 129 -21.27 -21.89 0.83
N ASN A 130 -20.02 -21.52 1.07
CA ASN A 130 -19.64 -20.43 1.95
C ASN A 130 -19.31 -19.11 1.21
N LEU A 131 -19.47 -19.04 -0.11
CA LEU A 131 -19.25 -17.80 -0.88
C LEU A 131 -20.17 -16.66 -0.42
N ARG A 132 -21.38 -16.96 0.05
CA ARG A 132 -22.33 -15.96 0.58
C ARG A 132 -21.82 -15.30 1.86
N LEU A 133 -21.10 -16.04 2.72
CA LEU A 133 -20.45 -15.52 3.92
C LEU A 133 -19.36 -14.49 3.55
N VAL A 134 -18.60 -14.73 2.49
CA VAL A 134 -17.58 -13.78 2.03
C VAL A 134 -18.23 -12.46 1.62
N VAL A 135 -19.32 -12.52 0.86
CA VAL A 135 -20.04 -11.33 0.41
C VAL A 135 -20.58 -10.51 1.59
N SER A 136 -21.18 -11.16 2.61
CA SER A 136 -21.70 -10.46 3.78
C SER A 136 -20.60 -9.77 4.58
N ILE A 137 -19.42 -10.39 4.70
CA ILE A 137 -18.25 -9.78 5.36
C ILE A 137 -17.70 -8.62 4.53
N ALA A 138 -17.52 -8.82 3.22
CA ALA A 138 -16.95 -7.83 2.30
C ALA A 138 -17.80 -6.55 2.18
N LYS A 139 -19.13 -6.66 2.32
CA LYS A 139 -20.06 -5.51 2.29
C LYS A 139 -19.66 -4.40 3.28
N ARG A 140 -19.09 -4.76 4.44
CA ARG A 140 -18.63 -3.80 5.48
C ARG A 140 -17.38 -2.99 5.10
N TYR A 141 -16.70 -3.37 4.02
CA TYR A 141 -15.45 -2.76 3.55
C TYR A 141 -15.62 -1.98 2.25
N VAL A 142 -16.84 -1.91 1.70
CA VAL A 142 -17.15 -1.11 0.52
C VAL A 142 -16.87 0.36 0.80
N GLY A 143 -16.29 1.06 -0.18
CA GLY A 143 -15.96 2.48 -0.06
C GLY A 143 -14.63 2.78 0.62
N ARG A 144 -13.78 1.78 0.89
CA ARG A 144 -12.42 1.96 1.46
C ARG A 144 -11.31 2.01 0.39
N GLY A 145 -11.62 2.43 -0.83
CA GLY A 145 -10.65 2.60 -1.92
C GLY A 145 -10.42 1.39 -2.83
N MET A 146 -11.15 0.29 -2.63
CA MET A 146 -11.10 -0.91 -3.49
C MET A 146 -12.51 -1.22 -4.02
N LEU A 147 -12.60 -1.78 -5.24
CA LEU A 147 -13.87 -2.18 -5.84
C LEU A 147 -14.48 -3.36 -5.06
N PHE A 148 -15.81 -3.44 -5.07
CA PHE A 148 -16.51 -4.48 -4.31
C PHE A 148 -16.19 -5.91 -4.77
N LEU A 149 -16.03 -6.12 -6.08
CA LEU A 149 -15.62 -7.41 -6.62
C LEU A 149 -14.24 -7.82 -6.13
N ASP A 150 -13.29 -6.89 -6.11
CA ASP A 150 -11.93 -7.15 -5.67
C ASP A 150 -11.90 -7.52 -4.18
N LEU A 151 -12.69 -6.84 -3.34
CA LEU A 151 -12.88 -7.21 -1.94
C LEU A 151 -13.44 -8.63 -1.78
N ILE A 152 -14.41 -9.01 -2.62
CA ILE A 152 -14.96 -10.37 -2.61
C ILE A 152 -13.90 -11.39 -3.02
N GLN A 153 -13.11 -11.11 -4.05
CA GLN A 153 -12.08 -12.05 -4.52
C GLN A 153 -10.97 -12.25 -3.48
N GLU A 154 -10.51 -11.18 -2.83
CA GLU A 154 -9.54 -11.26 -1.74
C GLU A 154 -10.13 -12.01 -0.52
N GLY A 155 -11.42 -11.79 -0.24
CA GLY A 155 -12.16 -12.56 0.76
C GLY A 155 -12.28 -14.05 0.41
N ASN A 156 -12.51 -14.40 -0.86
CA ASN A 156 -12.57 -15.78 -1.35
C ASN A 156 -11.21 -16.48 -1.20
N LEU A 157 -10.11 -15.75 -1.43
CA LEU A 157 -8.76 -16.26 -1.18
C LEU A 157 -8.53 -16.52 0.32
N GLY A 158 -9.07 -15.67 1.20
CA GLY A 158 -9.10 -15.90 2.65
C GLY A 158 -9.90 -17.14 3.03
N LEU A 159 -11.10 -17.30 2.46
CA LEU A 159 -11.96 -18.47 2.66
C LEU A 159 -11.25 -19.77 2.25
N LEU A 160 -10.56 -19.78 1.11
CA LEU A 160 -9.82 -20.97 0.65
C LEU A 160 -8.75 -21.41 1.67
N LYS A 161 -8.01 -20.46 2.24
CA LYS A 161 -7.05 -20.73 3.33
C LYS A 161 -7.73 -21.23 4.59
N ALA A 162 -8.92 -20.72 4.92
CA ALA A 162 -9.70 -21.20 6.05
C ALA A 162 -10.10 -22.67 5.86
N VAL A 163 -10.58 -23.04 4.68
CA VAL A 163 -10.97 -24.42 4.36
C VAL A 163 -9.79 -25.40 4.50
N GLU A 164 -8.59 -25.00 4.05
CA GLU A 164 -7.39 -25.85 4.15
C GLU A 164 -6.94 -26.09 5.59
N LYS A 165 -7.19 -25.14 6.49
CA LYS A 165 -6.73 -25.17 7.89
C LYS A 165 -7.84 -25.45 8.89
N PHE A 166 -9.04 -25.83 8.43
CA PHE A 166 -10.17 -26.06 9.32
C PHE A 166 -10.06 -27.42 10.00
N ASP A 167 -10.16 -27.43 11.33
CA ASP A 167 -10.22 -28.66 12.13
C ASP A 167 -11.61 -28.81 12.76
N TYR A 168 -12.38 -29.79 12.27
CA TYR A 168 -13.72 -30.10 12.76
C TYR A 168 -13.71 -30.75 14.17
N ARG A 169 -12.57 -31.26 14.64
CA ARG A 169 -12.47 -31.93 15.96
C ARG A 169 -12.59 -30.94 17.12
N LYS A 170 -12.28 -29.67 16.87
CA LYS A 170 -12.42 -28.58 17.85
C LYS A 170 -13.89 -28.24 18.17
N GLY A 171 -14.85 -28.74 17.39
CA GLY A 171 -16.29 -28.63 17.70
C GLY A 171 -16.91 -27.27 17.41
N TYR A 172 -16.20 -26.37 16.72
CA TYR A 172 -16.68 -25.04 16.35
C TYR A 172 -17.26 -25.00 14.94
N LYS A 173 -18.25 -24.12 14.70
CA LYS A 173 -18.84 -23.89 13.38
C LYS A 173 -17.77 -23.37 12.40
N PHE A 174 -17.84 -23.81 11.14
CA PHE A 174 -16.89 -23.38 10.11
C PHE A 174 -16.95 -21.86 9.88
N SER A 175 -18.14 -21.28 9.89
CA SER A 175 -18.37 -19.84 9.68
C SER A 175 -17.61 -18.95 10.67
N THR A 176 -17.51 -19.34 11.95
CA THR A 176 -16.77 -18.61 12.98
C THR A 176 -15.28 -18.56 12.64
N TYR A 177 -14.71 -19.68 12.24
CA TYR A 177 -13.29 -19.77 11.86
C TYR A 177 -13.01 -19.05 10.54
N ALA A 178 -13.85 -19.26 9.53
CA ALA A 178 -13.70 -18.66 8.21
C ALA A 178 -13.78 -17.12 8.25
N THR A 179 -14.64 -16.58 9.12
CA THR A 179 -14.80 -15.12 9.27
C THR A 179 -13.47 -14.43 9.59
N TRP A 180 -12.60 -15.04 10.39
CA TRP A 180 -11.29 -14.48 10.72
C TRP A 180 -10.37 -14.39 9.50
N TRP A 181 -10.23 -15.50 8.78
CA TRP A 181 -9.39 -15.58 7.58
C TRP A 181 -9.87 -14.66 6.45
N ILE A 182 -11.19 -14.57 6.26
CA ILE A 182 -11.80 -13.67 5.28
C ILE A 182 -11.51 -12.22 5.66
N ARG A 183 -11.73 -11.84 6.93
CA ARG A 183 -11.48 -10.47 7.43
C ARG A 183 -10.01 -10.07 7.27
N GLN A 184 -9.10 -10.97 7.62
CA GLN A 184 -7.66 -10.73 7.54
C GLN A 184 -7.20 -10.55 6.09
N ALA A 185 -7.69 -11.39 5.18
CA ALA A 185 -7.38 -11.29 3.77
C ALA A 185 -7.86 -9.96 3.17
N ILE A 186 -9.11 -9.58 3.43
CA ILE A 186 -9.69 -8.32 2.94
C ILE A 186 -8.94 -7.12 3.51
N THR A 187 -8.72 -7.07 4.82
CA THR A 187 -8.05 -5.93 5.49
C THR A 187 -6.62 -5.77 4.99
N ARG A 188 -5.91 -6.87 4.80
CA ARG A 188 -4.56 -6.87 4.23
C ARG A 188 -4.55 -6.38 2.78
N ALA A 189 -5.47 -6.87 1.96
CA ALA A 189 -5.55 -6.46 0.56
C ALA A 189 -5.86 -4.96 0.41
N ILE A 190 -6.75 -4.42 1.24
CA ILE A 190 -7.01 -2.98 1.30
C ILE A 190 -5.73 -2.22 1.65
N ALA A 191 -5.00 -2.64 2.69
CA ALA A 191 -3.76 -1.97 3.06
C ALA A 191 -2.67 -2.04 1.96
N ASP A 192 -2.61 -3.15 1.23
CA ASP A 192 -1.59 -3.40 0.22
C ASP A 192 -1.87 -2.75 -1.15
N GLN A 193 -3.15 -2.62 -1.54
CA GLN A 193 -3.56 -2.27 -2.91
C GLN A 193 -4.53 -1.09 -3.03
N ALA A 194 -5.23 -0.67 -1.97
CA ALA A 194 -6.29 0.35 -2.10
C ALA A 194 -5.78 1.76 -2.40
N ARG A 195 -4.48 2.03 -2.22
CA ARG A 195 -3.87 3.33 -2.49
C ARG A 195 -3.04 3.31 -3.78
N THR A 196 -3.13 4.38 -4.56
CA THR A 196 -2.32 4.61 -5.77
C THR A 196 -0.83 4.56 -5.48
N ILE A 197 -0.42 5.15 -4.35
CA ILE A 197 0.96 5.06 -3.84
C ILE A 197 0.94 4.06 -2.69
N ARG A 198 1.62 2.93 -2.90
CA ARG A 198 1.69 1.84 -1.92
C ARG A 198 2.36 2.31 -0.62
N ILE A 199 1.68 2.06 0.50
CA ILE A 199 2.19 2.32 1.85
C ILE A 199 2.37 0.96 2.56
N PRO A 200 3.45 0.74 3.31
CA PRO A 200 3.61 -0.48 4.11
C PRO A 200 2.48 -0.68 5.14
N VAL A 201 2.08 -1.94 5.39
CA VAL A 201 0.92 -2.28 6.26
C VAL A 201 0.99 -1.64 7.66
N HIS A 202 2.15 -1.73 8.33
CA HIS A 202 2.34 -1.12 9.66
C HIS A 202 2.13 0.40 9.69
N MET A 203 2.37 1.10 8.57
CA MET A 203 2.10 2.53 8.47
C MET A 203 0.60 2.78 8.29
N VAL A 204 -0.12 1.94 7.55
CA VAL A 204 -1.58 2.00 7.43
C VAL A 204 -2.26 1.75 8.78
N GLU A 205 -1.78 0.78 9.56
CA GLU A 205 -2.23 0.54 10.95
C GLU A 205 -2.02 1.79 11.81
N THR A 206 -0.83 2.40 11.73
CA THR A 206 -0.50 3.61 12.50
C THR A 206 -1.42 4.77 12.10
N ILE A 207 -1.73 4.91 10.81
CA ILE A 207 -2.68 5.92 10.30
C ILE A 207 -4.09 5.66 10.84
N ASN A 208 -4.57 4.43 10.80
CA ASN A 208 -5.90 4.08 11.33
C ASN A 208 -6.01 4.32 12.84
N LYS A 209 -4.94 4.00 13.59
CA LYS A 209 -4.85 4.29 15.02
C LYS A 209 -4.88 5.80 15.27
N LEU A 210 -4.12 6.58 14.50
CA LEU A 210 -4.14 8.04 14.58
C LEU A 210 -5.53 8.60 14.30
N ILE A 211 -6.23 8.13 13.26
CA ILE A 211 -7.61 8.55 12.94
C ILE A 211 -8.57 8.21 14.09
N ARG A 212 -8.41 7.05 14.73
CA ARG A 212 -9.23 6.64 15.88
C ARG A 212 -9.02 7.58 17.07
N VAL A 213 -7.77 7.83 17.44
CA VAL A 213 -7.41 8.77 18.52
C VAL A 213 -7.86 10.19 18.19
N GLN A 214 -7.72 10.62 16.93
CA GLN A 214 -8.20 11.92 16.48
C GLN A 214 -9.71 12.06 16.66
N ARG A 215 -10.50 11.03 16.32
CA ARG A 215 -11.97 11.03 16.53
C ARG A 215 -12.33 11.07 18.02
N GLN A 216 -11.62 10.32 18.86
CA GLN A 216 -11.83 10.33 20.30
C GLN A 216 -11.54 11.71 20.91
N LEU A 217 -10.38 12.31 20.59
CA LEU A 217 -10.02 13.64 21.07
C LEU A 217 -10.95 14.72 20.52
N LEU A 218 -11.45 14.57 19.30
CA LEU A 218 -12.44 15.50 18.74
C LEU A 218 -13.75 15.46 19.53
N GLN A 219 -14.18 14.28 19.99
CA GLN A 219 -15.36 14.13 20.83
C GLN A 219 -15.15 14.70 22.24
N GLU A 220 -13.96 14.53 22.82
CA GLU A 220 -13.64 15.03 24.16
C GLU A 220 -13.40 16.55 24.20
N LEU A 221 -12.70 17.09 23.20
CA LEU A 221 -12.29 18.50 23.15
C LEU A 221 -13.31 19.40 22.41
N GLY A 222 -14.19 18.82 21.59
CA GLY A 222 -15.13 19.56 20.74
C GLY A 222 -14.47 20.39 19.64
N ARG A 223 -13.18 20.16 19.37
CA ARG A 223 -12.38 20.81 18.31
C ARG A 223 -11.38 19.81 17.72
N GLU A 224 -10.82 20.13 16.56
CA GLU A 224 -9.72 19.33 16.00
C GLU A 224 -8.50 19.33 16.94
N PRO A 225 -7.91 18.16 17.23
CA PRO A 225 -6.76 18.06 18.11
C PRO A 225 -5.50 18.55 17.40
N THR A 226 -4.62 19.20 18.15
CA THR A 226 -3.32 19.63 17.63
C THR A 226 -2.36 18.43 17.48
N PRO A 227 -1.34 18.51 16.60
CA PRO A 227 -0.33 17.46 16.48
C PRO A 227 0.38 17.14 17.80
N GLU A 228 0.55 18.13 18.68
CA GLU A 228 1.12 17.94 20.02
C GLU A 228 0.22 17.10 20.94
N GLU A 229 -1.10 17.31 20.89
CA GLU A 229 -2.08 16.54 21.67
C GLU A 229 -2.16 15.10 21.15
N LEU A 230 -2.19 14.92 19.83
CA LEU A 230 -2.13 13.60 19.19
C LEU A 230 -0.84 12.84 19.54
N ALA A 231 0.29 13.53 19.56
CA ALA A 231 1.59 12.95 19.91
C ALA A 231 1.64 12.43 21.35
N LYS A 232 1.06 13.20 22.29
CA LYS A 232 0.96 12.78 23.69
C LYS A 232 0.12 11.52 23.87
N GLU A 233 -1.06 11.49 23.24
CA GLU A 233 -1.97 10.34 23.34
C GLU A 233 -1.41 9.09 22.65
N MET A 234 -0.76 9.27 21.49
CA MET A 234 -0.14 8.17 20.75
C MET A 234 1.19 7.69 21.35
N GLY A 235 1.78 8.44 22.28
CA GLY A 235 3.11 8.14 22.84
C GLY A 235 4.25 8.24 21.83
N MET A 236 4.13 9.14 20.84
CA MET A 236 5.10 9.29 19.75
C MET A 236 5.64 10.74 19.66
N PRO A 237 6.81 10.98 19.03
CA PRO A 237 7.27 12.33 18.77
C PRO A 237 6.32 13.10 17.82
N GLU A 238 6.16 14.40 18.06
CA GLU A 238 5.30 15.26 17.25
C GLU A 238 5.71 15.30 15.77
N GLU A 239 7.02 15.33 15.49
CA GLU A 239 7.56 15.31 14.14
C GLU A 239 7.07 14.09 13.34
N LYS A 240 7.07 12.91 13.98
CA LYS A 240 6.59 11.68 13.37
C LYS A 240 5.08 11.71 13.13
N VAL A 241 4.29 12.31 14.02
CA VAL A 241 2.85 12.51 13.81
C VAL A 241 2.59 13.42 12.61
N ARG A 242 3.35 14.51 12.46
CA ARG A 242 3.26 15.40 11.29
C ARG A 242 3.62 14.68 9.99
N GLU A 243 4.63 13.82 9.99
CA GLU A 243 4.97 12.99 8.83
C GLU A 243 3.84 12.02 8.47
N ILE A 244 3.27 11.33 9.46
CA ILE A 244 2.14 10.40 9.24
C ILE A 244 0.94 11.14 8.67
N LEU A 245 0.62 12.34 9.18
CA LEU A 245 -0.46 13.19 8.66
C LEU A 245 -0.23 13.56 7.18
N LYS A 246 1.01 13.83 6.78
CA LYS A 246 1.34 14.09 5.36
C LYS A 246 1.17 12.85 4.51
N ILE A 247 1.63 11.70 4.97
CA ILE A 247 1.53 10.41 4.26
C ILE A 247 0.07 9.95 4.14
N ALA A 248 -0.77 10.29 5.12
CA ALA A 248 -2.18 9.91 5.13
C ALA A 248 -3.00 10.59 4.02
N GLN A 249 -2.54 11.73 3.48
CA GLN A 249 -3.22 12.48 2.42
C GLN A 249 -3.33 11.64 1.14
N GLU A 250 -4.50 11.70 0.49
CA GLU A 250 -4.75 11.01 -0.77
C GLU A 250 -4.42 11.94 -1.95
N PRO A 251 -3.79 11.42 -3.03
CA PRO A 251 -3.51 12.22 -4.21
C PRO A 251 -4.82 12.64 -4.90
N VAL A 252 -4.82 13.85 -5.44
CA VAL A 252 -5.94 14.43 -6.20
C VAL A 252 -5.69 14.24 -7.70
N SER A 253 -6.76 14.09 -8.48
CA SER A 253 -6.65 13.99 -9.93
C SER A 253 -6.21 15.32 -10.54
N LEU A 254 -5.36 15.28 -11.57
CA LEU A 254 -5.03 16.47 -12.37
C LEU A 254 -6.23 16.98 -13.17
N GLU A 255 -7.18 16.09 -13.45
CA GLU A 255 -8.45 16.39 -14.13
C GLU A 255 -9.52 16.95 -13.16
N THR A 256 -9.17 17.23 -11.90
CA THR A 256 -10.14 17.88 -11.00
C THR A 256 -10.40 19.30 -11.51
N PRO A 257 -11.65 19.65 -11.88
CA PRO A 257 -11.98 20.99 -12.38
C PRO A 257 -11.77 22.02 -11.27
N ILE A 258 -11.31 23.21 -11.64
CA ILE A 258 -11.02 24.29 -10.70
C ILE A 258 -11.81 25.55 -11.08
N GLY A 259 -12.61 26.05 -10.13
CA GLY A 259 -13.51 27.19 -10.36
C GLY A 259 -14.90 26.79 -10.86
N GLU A 260 -15.71 27.79 -11.24
CA GLU A 260 -17.06 27.60 -11.79
C GLU A 260 -17.08 27.38 -13.31
N GLU A 261 -15.98 27.71 -13.99
CA GLU A 261 -15.83 27.49 -15.43
C GLU A 261 -15.30 26.07 -15.67
N GLU A 262 -16.07 25.24 -16.37
CA GLU A 262 -15.76 23.81 -16.63
C GLU A 262 -14.52 23.59 -17.51
N ASP A 263 -13.87 24.64 -18.01
CA ASP A 263 -12.75 24.54 -18.94
C ASP A 263 -11.37 24.46 -18.26
N SER A 264 -11.27 24.76 -16.96
CA SER A 264 -9.98 24.78 -16.25
C SER A 264 -9.82 23.57 -15.32
N HIS A 265 -8.71 22.84 -15.47
CA HIS A 265 -8.39 21.67 -14.66
C HIS A 265 -7.18 21.98 -13.76
N LEU A 266 -7.03 21.24 -12.65
CA LEU A 266 -5.89 21.41 -11.74
C LEU A 266 -4.53 21.26 -12.45
N GLY A 267 -4.46 20.33 -13.41
CA GLY A 267 -3.25 20.06 -14.20
C GLY A 267 -2.75 21.26 -14.99
N ASP A 268 -3.64 22.18 -15.41
CA ASP A 268 -3.27 23.36 -16.19
C ASP A 268 -2.42 24.36 -15.40
N PHE A 269 -2.42 24.25 -14.07
CA PHE A 269 -1.70 25.15 -13.16
C PHE A 269 -0.36 24.59 -12.67
N ILE A 270 -0.03 23.35 -13.03
CA ILE A 270 1.23 22.72 -12.60
C ILE A 270 2.32 23.02 -13.64
N PRO A 271 3.34 23.82 -13.31
CA PRO A 271 4.42 24.11 -14.25
C PRO A 271 5.30 22.87 -14.46
N ASP A 272 5.78 22.69 -15.69
CA ASP A 272 6.84 21.74 -16.00
C ASP A 272 8.20 22.38 -15.65
N GLU A 273 8.83 21.91 -14.58
CA GLU A 273 10.15 22.39 -14.13
C GLU A 273 11.33 21.76 -14.90
N ASP A 274 11.10 20.65 -15.62
CA ASP A 274 12.15 19.95 -16.38
C ASP A 274 12.34 20.56 -17.78
N ALA A 275 11.31 21.22 -18.31
CA ALA A 275 11.38 21.90 -19.60
C ALA A 275 12.20 23.20 -19.49
N PRO A 276 13.37 23.30 -20.17
CA PRO A 276 14.15 24.53 -20.16
C PRO A 276 13.35 25.65 -20.83
N ALA A 277 13.43 26.85 -20.25
CA ALA A 277 12.78 28.00 -20.84
C ALA A 277 13.34 28.26 -22.26
N PRO A 278 12.53 28.75 -23.23
CA PRO A 278 13.01 29.02 -24.59
C PRO A 278 14.24 29.94 -24.63
N ALA A 279 14.33 30.88 -23.68
CA ALA A 279 15.48 31.76 -23.52
C ALA A 279 16.74 30.98 -23.09
N GLU A 280 16.62 30.05 -22.14
CA GLU A 280 17.73 29.20 -21.68
C GLU A 280 18.18 28.22 -22.77
N ALA A 281 17.24 27.61 -23.49
CA ALA A 281 17.55 26.73 -24.62
C ALA A 281 18.27 27.48 -25.76
N ALA A 282 17.83 28.71 -26.07
CA ALA A 282 18.50 29.58 -27.02
C ALA A 282 19.90 29.99 -26.52
N ALA A 283 20.03 30.38 -25.25
CA ALA A 283 21.32 30.72 -24.64
C ALA A 283 22.30 29.54 -24.68
N TYR A 284 21.84 28.32 -24.39
CA TYR A 284 22.65 27.11 -24.47
C TYR A 284 23.11 26.81 -25.92
N THR A 285 22.21 27.00 -26.89
CA THR A 285 22.54 26.82 -28.32
C THR A 285 23.57 27.86 -28.77
N MET A 286 23.38 29.13 -28.40
CA MET A 286 24.33 30.21 -28.68
C MET A 286 25.68 29.98 -28.01
N LEU A 287 25.69 29.51 -26.77
CA LEU A 287 26.91 29.14 -26.05
C LEU A 287 27.67 28.04 -26.79
N LYS A 288 26.95 27.00 -27.26
CA LYS A 288 27.54 25.89 -28.01
C LYS A 288 28.19 26.36 -29.31
N GLU A 289 27.50 27.20 -30.08
CA GLU A 289 28.04 27.77 -31.32
C GLU A 289 29.29 28.62 -31.06
N GLN A 290 29.25 29.54 -30.09
CA GLN A 290 30.40 30.35 -29.75
C GLN A 290 31.57 29.53 -29.20
N LEU A 291 31.29 28.46 -28.47
CA LEU A 291 32.29 27.53 -27.97
C LEU A 291 32.97 26.79 -29.13
N MET A 292 32.23 26.37 -30.16
CA MET A 292 32.80 25.79 -31.38
C MET A 292 33.68 26.80 -32.12
N ASP A 293 33.21 28.04 -32.33
CA ASP A 293 33.99 29.11 -32.98
C ASP A 293 35.31 29.39 -32.24
N VAL A 294 35.29 29.39 -30.91
CA VAL A 294 36.49 29.62 -30.10
C VAL A 294 37.43 28.42 -30.14
N LEU A 295 36.90 27.19 -30.18
CA LEU A 295 37.67 25.97 -30.31
C LEU A 295 38.40 25.87 -31.66
N ASP A 296 37.77 26.32 -32.76
CA ASP A 296 38.38 26.35 -34.10
C ASP A 296 39.61 27.27 -34.18
N THR A 297 39.76 28.23 -33.25
CA THR A 297 40.97 29.07 -33.16
C THR A 297 42.18 28.38 -32.53
N LEU A 298 42.01 27.16 -32.01
CA LEU A 298 43.10 26.31 -31.51
C LEU A 298 43.72 25.51 -32.64
N THR A 299 44.83 24.84 -32.35
CA THR A 299 45.36 23.88 -33.32
C THR A 299 44.46 22.63 -33.37
N PRO A 300 44.31 21.94 -34.52
CA PRO A 300 43.42 20.77 -34.64
C PRO A 300 43.68 19.67 -33.61
N ARG A 301 44.94 19.58 -33.15
CA ARG A 301 45.38 18.63 -32.12
C ARG A 301 44.99 19.05 -30.70
N GLU A 302 44.99 20.34 -30.40
CA GLU A 302 44.53 20.90 -29.11
C GLU A 302 43.00 20.83 -29.01
N GLU A 303 42.32 21.20 -30.09
CA GLU A 303 40.86 21.18 -30.22
C GLU A 303 40.29 19.78 -29.99
N LYS A 304 40.77 18.78 -30.73
CA LYS A 304 40.28 17.40 -30.63
C LYS A 304 40.54 16.79 -29.24
N VAL A 305 41.64 17.18 -28.57
CA VAL A 305 41.88 16.78 -27.16
C VAL A 305 40.82 17.36 -26.23
N LEU A 306 40.43 18.63 -26.39
CA LEU A 306 39.38 19.24 -25.57
C LEU A 306 37.99 18.66 -25.86
N ARG A 307 37.62 18.47 -27.13
CA ARG A 307 36.33 17.85 -27.52
C ARG A 307 36.14 16.48 -26.89
N LEU A 308 37.17 15.62 -26.96
CA LEU A 308 37.15 14.27 -26.38
C LEU A 308 37.23 14.27 -24.85
N ARG A 309 37.97 15.21 -24.25
CA ARG A 309 38.14 15.29 -22.80
C ARG A 309 36.86 15.72 -22.10
N PHE A 310 36.17 16.73 -22.65
CA PHE A 310 34.95 17.31 -22.09
C PHE A 310 33.67 16.71 -22.70
N GLY A 311 33.78 15.82 -23.69
CA GLY A 311 32.62 15.14 -24.29
C GLY A 311 31.71 16.10 -25.06
N LEU A 312 32.28 17.08 -25.77
CA LEU A 312 31.50 18.13 -26.45
C LEU A 312 30.72 17.63 -27.67
N ASP A 313 31.16 16.51 -28.27
CA ASP A 313 30.52 15.91 -29.45
C ASP A 313 29.58 14.73 -29.06
N ASP A 314 30.03 13.85 -28.16
CA ASP A 314 29.36 12.59 -27.79
C ASP A 314 28.74 12.60 -26.37
N GLY A 315 28.83 13.72 -25.64
CA GLY A 315 28.32 13.86 -24.27
C GLY A 315 29.13 13.08 -23.22
N ARG A 316 30.19 12.36 -23.63
CA ARG A 316 30.97 11.49 -22.74
C ARG A 316 32.37 12.03 -22.50
N ALA A 317 32.62 12.51 -21.29
CA ALA A 317 33.96 12.92 -20.88
C ALA A 317 34.90 11.71 -20.81
N ARG A 318 35.99 11.73 -21.59
CA ARG A 318 37.03 10.69 -21.58
C ARG A 318 38.14 11.04 -20.59
N THR A 319 38.80 10.03 -20.05
CA THR A 319 39.97 10.22 -19.17
C THR A 319 41.22 10.59 -19.99
N LEU A 320 42.21 11.23 -19.35
CA LEU A 320 43.48 11.61 -20.00
C LEU A 320 44.23 10.40 -20.59
N GLU A 321 44.03 9.22 -20.01
CA GLU A 321 44.65 7.98 -20.46
C GLU A 321 43.95 7.42 -21.71
N GLU A 322 42.62 7.45 -21.73
CA GLU A 322 41.82 7.06 -22.92
C GLU A 322 42.08 7.99 -24.10
N VAL A 323 42.12 9.30 -23.87
CA VAL A 323 42.50 10.28 -24.90
C VAL A 323 43.95 10.06 -25.33
N GLY A 324 44.86 9.73 -24.40
CA GLY A 324 46.26 9.40 -24.72
C GLY A 324 46.40 8.20 -25.66
N LYS A 325 45.58 7.15 -25.45
CA LYS A 325 45.53 5.98 -26.34
C LYS A 325 45.10 6.36 -27.76
N GLU A 326 44.10 7.23 -27.91
CA GLU A 326 43.61 7.65 -29.22
C GLU A 326 44.62 8.49 -30.02
N PHE A 327 45.44 9.30 -29.34
CA PHE A 327 46.49 10.11 -29.99
C PHE A 327 47.87 9.43 -30.05
N ASN A 328 48.00 8.19 -29.56
CA ASN A 328 49.28 7.48 -29.38
C ASN A 328 50.32 8.29 -28.58
N VAL A 329 49.90 8.88 -27.46
CA VAL A 329 50.78 9.68 -26.60
C VAL A 329 50.56 9.35 -25.12
N THR A 330 51.60 9.54 -24.31
CA THR A 330 51.52 9.37 -22.85
C THR A 330 50.48 10.30 -22.23
N ARG A 331 49.82 9.85 -21.16
CA ARG A 331 48.89 10.64 -20.32
C ARG A 331 49.41 12.04 -19.99
N GLU A 332 50.66 12.16 -19.56
CA GLU A 332 51.23 13.46 -19.15
C GLU A 332 51.33 14.44 -20.31
N ARG A 333 51.52 13.94 -21.53
CA ARG A 333 51.58 14.78 -22.72
C ARG A 333 50.20 15.32 -23.11
N ILE A 334 49.12 14.54 -22.93
CA ILE A 334 47.75 15.05 -23.11
C ILE A 334 47.44 16.13 -22.08
N ARG A 335 47.82 15.94 -20.82
CA ARG A 335 47.69 16.95 -19.76
C ARG A 335 48.40 18.25 -20.10
N GLN A 336 49.61 18.18 -20.67
CA GLN A 336 50.34 19.36 -21.13
C GLN A 336 49.62 20.08 -22.28
N ILE A 337 49.06 19.33 -23.23
CA ILE A 337 48.31 19.89 -24.37
C ILE A 337 47.03 20.57 -23.88
N GLU A 338 46.28 19.94 -22.98
CA GLU A 338 45.09 20.50 -22.33
C GLU A 338 45.43 21.80 -21.60
N ALA A 339 46.42 21.79 -20.71
CA ALA A 339 46.83 22.98 -19.96
C ALA A 339 47.27 24.13 -20.88
N LYS A 340 47.96 23.82 -21.98
CA LYS A 340 48.36 24.80 -23.00
C LYS A 340 47.15 25.36 -23.75
N ALA A 341 46.19 24.52 -24.12
CA ALA A 341 44.96 24.91 -24.79
C ALA A 341 44.10 25.81 -23.90
N LEU A 342 43.86 25.41 -22.64
CA LEU A 342 43.14 26.22 -21.64
C LEU A 342 43.82 27.57 -21.39
N ARG A 343 45.16 27.61 -21.34
CA ARG A 343 45.91 28.88 -21.22
C ARG A 343 45.70 29.82 -22.42
N LYS A 344 45.59 29.27 -23.64
CA LYS A 344 45.28 30.06 -24.84
C LYS A 344 43.84 30.57 -24.84
N LEU A 345 42.89 29.74 -24.41
CA LEU A 345 41.47 30.09 -24.28
C LEU A 345 41.24 31.18 -23.22
N ARG A 346 42.08 31.24 -22.18
CA ARG A 346 42.04 32.28 -21.14
C ARG A 346 42.54 33.66 -21.60
N HIS A 347 43.03 33.79 -22.83
CA HIS A 347 43.45 35.10 -23.34
C HIS A 347 42.22 36.02 -23.51
N PRO A 348 42.27 37.30 -23.08
CA PRO A 348 41.11 38.20 -23.06
C PRO A 348 40.35 38.30 -24.39
N SER A 349 41.07 38.24 -25.52
CA SER A 349 40.47 38.28 -26.86
C SER A 349 39.54 37.10 -27.16
N ARG A 350 39.78 35.92 -26.56
CA ARG A 350 38.98 34.70 -26.76
C ARG A 350 37.98 34.51 -25.62
N SER A 351 38.41 34.77 -24.39
CA SER A 351 37.56 34.60 -23.21
C SER A 351 36.43 35.63 -23.12
N LYS A 352 36.57 36.83 -23.73
CA LYS A 352 35.53 37.85 -23.67
C LYS A 352 34.19 37.39 -24.27
N LYS A 353 34.22 36.62 -25.37
CA LYS A 353 33.01 36.07 -26.01
C LYS A 353 32.27 35.08 -25.10
N LEU A 354 33.03 34.24 -24.41
CA LEU A 354 32.48 33.21 -23.51
C LEU A 354 32.14 33.75 -22.11
N LYS A 355 32.64 34.93 -21.74
CA LYS A 355 32.43 35.52 -20.42
C LYS A 355 30.99 36.02 -20.24
N ASP A 356 30.32 36.37 -21.34
CA ASP A 356 28.94 36.87 -21.33
C ASP A 356 27.91 35.76 -21.04
N PHE A 357 28.32 34.49 -20.99
CA PHE A 357 27.48 33.31 -20.69
C PHE A 357 27.78 32.67 -19.31
N LEU A 358 28.57 33.36 -18.48
CA LEU A 358 28.96 32.90 -17.14
C LEU A 358 28.08 33.50 -16.03
N ASP A 359 27.29 34.51 -16.36
CA ASP A 359 26.20 35.08 -15.55
C ASP A 359 24.88 34.46 -16.02
#